data_AF-A0A9D9SKT0-F1
#
_entry.id   AF-A0A9D9SKT0-F1
#
_cell.length_a   1.000
_cell.length_b   1.000
_cell.length_c   1.000
_cell.angle_alpha   90.00
_cell.angle_beta   90.00
_cell.angle_gamma   90.00
#
_symmetry.space_group_name_H-M   'P 1'
#
loop_
_entity.id
_entity.type
_entity.pdbx_description
1 polymer ?
#
loop_
_entity_poly.entity_id
_entity_poly.type
_entity_poly.pdbx_seq_one_letter_code
_entity_poly.pdbx_strand_id
1 'polypeptide(L)'
;MQTQIRLVAVAAALLAAGAAQAGVSFDANLEHDVLFKGKQGATSSATSNSGRVELNANAALVKSGDNFVNAKASLIVPTGSGDSVGIDDAWIQFGNSAADLKIGRHEAADLFPLGKDVVVEAAGSV
;
A
#
# COMPACT_ATOMS: atom_id res chain seq x y z
N MET A 1 -22.43 -2.44 39.19
CA MET A 1 -21.71 -3.69 38.85
C MET A 1 -21.49 -3.88 37.35
N GLN A 2 -22.50 -3.72 36.49
CA GLN A 2 -22.40 -3.96 35.04
C GLN A 2 -21.33 -3.12 34.31
N THR A 3 -21.14 -1.86 34.72
CA THR A 3 -20.14 -0.93 34.13
C THR A 3 -18.70 -1.32 34.45
N GLN A 4 -18.46 -1.90 35.64
CA GLN A 4 -17.12 -2.34 36.03
C GLN A 4 -16.71 -3.62 35.31
N ILE A 5 -17.65 -4.53 35.05
CA ILE A 5 -17.41 -5.72 34.23
C ILE A 5 -17.02 -5.33 32.79
N ARG A 6 -17.65 -4.30 32.21
CA ARG A 6 -17.30 -3.78 30.88
C ARG A 6 -15.90 -3.18 30.84
N LEU A 7 -15.52 -2.38 31.84
CA LEU A 7 -14.17 -1.79 31.91
C LEU A 7 -13.09 -2.87 32.08
N VAL A 8 -13.34 -3.87 32.91
CA VAL A 8 -12.40 -4.99 33.12
C VAL A 8 -12.25 -5.83 31.84
N ALA A 9 -13.33 -6.06 31.09
CA ALA A 9 -13.27 -6.75 29.81
C ALA A 9 -12.45 -5.97 28.76
N VAL A 10 -12.62 -4.64 28.70
CA VAL A 10 -11.84 -3.78 27.80
C VAL A 10 -10.36 -3.76 28.19
N ALA A 11 -10.04 -3.63 29.47
CA ALA A 11 -8.66 -3.67 29.96
C ALA A 11 -8.00 -5.03 29.72
N ALA A 12 -8.72 -6.13 29.92
CA ALA A 12 -8.23 -7.48 29.63
C ALA A 12 -8.00 -7.71 28.13
N ALA A 13 -8.86 -7.18 27.26
CA ALA A 13 -8.67 -7.23 25.81
C ALA A 13 -7.45 -6.42 25.35
N LEU A 14 -7.23 -5.24 25.93
CA LEU A 14 -6.07 -4.39 25.66
C LEU A 14 -4.75 -5.03 26.14
N LEU A 15 -4.78 -5.72 27.29
CA LEU A 15 -3.61 -6.45 27.81
C LEU A 15 -3.31 -7.73 27.03
N ALA A 16 -4.35 -8.45 26.57
CA ALA A 16 -4.19 -9.64 25.72
C ALA A 16 -3.67 -9.30 24.31
N ALA A 17 -3.95 -8.09 23.81
CA ALA A 17 -3.39 -7.60 22.55
C ALA A 17 -1.85 -7.42 22.60
N GLY A 18 -1.24 -7.35 23.79
CA GLY A 18 0.20 -7.16 23.96
C GLY A 18 1.06 -8.42 23.74
N ALA A 19 0.46 -9.61 23.56
CA ALA A 19 1.19 -10.88 23.48
C ALA A 19 1.19 -11.55 22.09
N ALA A 20 0.54 -10.95 21.08
CA ALA A 20 0.66 -11.41 19.69
C ALA A 20 1.71 -10.56 18.98
N GLN A 21 2.99 -10.94 19.10
CA GLN A 21 4.05 -10.28 18.37
C GLN A 21 3.99 -10.74 16.91
N ALA A 22 3.15 -10.04 16.15
CA ALA A 22 3.07 -10.12 14.71
C ALA A 22 4.46 -10.00 14.09
N GLY A 23 4.81 -10.93 13.19
CA GLY A 23 5.95 -10.71 12.31
C GLY A 23 5.64 -9.53 11.40
N VAL A 24 6.36 -8.42 11.56
CA VAL A 24 6.36 -7.33 10.58
C VAL A 24 7.54 -7.55 9.66
N SER A 25 7.27 -7.78 8.38
CA SER A 25 8.29 -7.81 7.34
C SER A 25 8.33 -6.46 6.62
N PHE A 26 9.54 -6.00 6.33
CA PHE A 26 9.77 -4.81 5.54
C PHE A 26 10.47 -5.20 4.24
N ASP A 27 10.05 -4.60 3.14
CA ASP A 27 10.65 -4.75 1.82
C ASP A 27 10.57 -3.42 1.05
N ALA A 28 11.26 -3.35 -0.07
CA ALA A 28 11.31 -2.14 -0.87
C ALA A 28 11.58 -2.44 -2.34
N ASN A 29 11.03 -1.61 -3.21
CA ASN A 29 11.29 -1.62 -4.65
C ASN A 29 11.94 -0.31 -5.08
N LEU A 30 12.90 -0.38 -6.01
CA LEU A 30 13.49 0.78 -6.65
C LEU A 30 13.22 0.70 -8.15
N GLU A 31 12.59 1.73 -8.68
CA GLU A 31 12.35 1.92 -10.10
C GLU A 31 13.09 3.17 -10.58
N HIS A 32 13.79 3.03 -11.70
CA HIS A 32 14.46 4.13 -12.38
C HIS A 32 14.00 4.18 -13.83
N ASP A 33 13.37 5.29 -14.21
CA ASP A 33 12.76 5.47 -15.51
C ASP A 33 13.56 6.48 -16.32
N VAL A 34 14.01 6.04 -17.49
CA VAL A 34 14.63 6.91 -18.49
C VAL A 34 13.78 6.88 -19.74
N LEU A 35 13.15 8.01 -20.05
CA LEU A 35 12.33 8.16 -21.24
C LEU A 35 12.97 9.15 -22.21
N PHE A 36 13.21 8.69 -23.43
CA PHE A 36 13.63 9.52 -24.55
C PHE A 36 12.47 9.73 -25.53
N LYS A 37 12.08 10.99 -25.74
CA LYS A 37 11.09 11.37 -26.75
C LYS A 37 11.80 11.95 -27.97
N GLY A 38 11.76 11.19 -29.06
CA GLY A 38 12.28 11.60 -30.36
C GLY A 38 11.37 12.61 -31.08
N LYS A 39 11.91 13.30 -32.08
CA LYS A 39 11.27 14.44 -32.77
C LYS A 39 10.09 14.11 -33.70
N GLN A 40 9.62 12.86 -33.79
CA GLN A 40 8.59 12.50 -34.76
C GLN A 40 7.21 13.07 -34.33
N GLY A 41 6.89 14.28 -34.81
CA GLY A 41 5.67 15.02 -34.48
C GLY A 41 5.79 16.04 -33.33
N ALA A 42 6.97 16.19 -32.70
CA ALA A 42 7.23 17.15 -31.62
C ALA A 42 8.21 18.27 -32.05
N THR A 43 8.10 19.46 -31.45
CA THR A 43 8.96 20.62 -31.77
C THR A 43 10.41 20.46 -31.29
N SER A 44 10.67 19.60 -30.30
CA SER A 44 11.98 19.32 -29.72
C SER A 44 12.07 17.89 -29.20
N SER A 45 13.29 17.33 -29.15
CA SER A 45 13.55 16.08 -28.42
C SER A 45 13.66 16.37 -26.93
N ALA A 46 13.29 15.42 -26.08
CA ALA A 46 13.41 15.53 -24.64
C ALA A 46 13.85 14.20 -24.02
N THR A 47 14.63 14.30 -22.94
CA THR A 47 14.97 13.17 -22.07
C THR A 47 14.44 13.48 -20.68
N SER A 48 13.64 12.59 -20.11
CA SER A 48 13.25 12.65 -18.71
C SER A 48 13.89 11.52 -17.93
N ASN A 49 14.25 11.81 -16.69
CA ASN A 49 14.79 10.88 -15.73
C ASN A 49 13.92 10.99 -14.47
N SER A 50 13.21 9.92 -14.15
CA SER A 50 12.29 9.82 -13.02
C SER A 50 12.40 8.44 -12.38
N GLY A 51 11.49 8.12 -11.49
CA GLY A 51 11.43 6.83 -10.84
C GLY A 51 10.84 6.95 -9.45
N ARG A 52 10.89 5.85 -8.70
CA ARG A 52 10.37 5.78 -7.34
C ARG A 52 11.11 4.78 -6.48
N VAL A 53 11.10 5.04 -5.18
CA VAL A 53 11.35 4.04 -4.14
C VAL A 53 10.01 3.72 -3.48
N GLU A 54 9.61 2.46 -3.52
CA GLU A 54 8.48 1.96 -2.75
C GLU A 54 9.00 1.31 -1.46
N LEU A 55 8.41 1.65 -0.32
CA LEU A 55 8.75 1.08 0.99
C LEU A 55 7.52 0.41 1.57
N ASN A 56 7.62 -0.88 1.86
CA ASN A 56 6.52 -1.71 2.35
C ASN A 56 6.74 -2.15 3.79
N ALA A 57 5.67 -2.16 4.57
CA ALA A 57 5.56 -2.84 5.84
C ALA A 57 4.35 -3.77 5.81
N ASN A 58 4.59 -5.08 5.98
CA ASN A 58 3.57 -6.12 5.94
C ASN A 58 3.53 -6.83 7.29
N ALA A 59 2.36 -6.91 7.91
CA ALA A 59 2.19 -7.55 9.21
C ALA A 59 1.18 -8.70 9.12
N ALA A 60 1.61 -9.91 9.50
CA ALA A 60 0.71 -11.03 9.78
C ALA A 60 0.43 -11.03 11.29
N LEU A 61 -0.62 -10.30 11.69
CA LEU A 61 -0.83 -9.84 13.06
C LEU A 61 -1.25 -10.98 14.01
N VAL A 62 -2.21 -11.80 13.61
CA VAL A 62 -2.71 -12.93 14.42
C VAL A 62 -3.23 -14.02 13.48
N LYS A 63 -2.93 -15.29 13.78
CA LYS A 63 -3.68 -16.45 13.26
C LYS A 63 -4.24 -17.25 14.43
N SER A 64 -5.53 -17.55 14.39
CA SER A 64 -6.21 -18.40 15.38
C SER A 64 -7.16 -19.36 14.67
N GLY A 65 -6.72 -20.61 14.53
CA GLY A 65 -7.36 -21.56 13.62
C GLY A 65 -7.39 -21.00 12.21
N ASP A 66 -8.58 -20.96 11.62
CA ASP A 66 -8.81 -20.42 10.27
C ASP A 66 -8.87 -18.90 10.22
N ASN A 67 -8.95 -18.21 11.37
CA ASN A 67 -9.08 -16.76 11.42
C ASN A 67 -7.73 -16.07 11.32
N PHE A 68 -7.68 -14.93 10.63
CA PHE A 68 -6.47 -14.14 10.46
C PHE A 68 -6.69 -12.63 10.60
N VAL A 69 -5.62 -11.94 10.95
CA VAL A 69 -5.50 -10.48 10.87
C VAL A 69 -4.21 -10.13 10.13
N ASN A 70 -4.31 -9.36 9.07
CA ASN A 70 -3.17 -8.86 8.28
C ASN A 70 -3.22 -7.34 8.19
N ALA A 71 -2.07 -6.70 7.96
CA ALA A 71 -2.00 -5.28 7.62
C ALA A 71 -0.88 -5.00 6.62
N LYS A 72 -1.04 -3.96 5.80
CA LYS A 72 -0.01 -3.44 4.91
C LYS A 72 0.00 -1.91 4.94
N ALA A 73 1.20 -1.35 4.91
CA ALA A 73 1.43 0.05 4.60
C ALA A 73 2.53 0.15 3.53
N SER A 74 2.30 0.92 2.47
CA SER A 74 3.25 1.19 1.40
C SER A 74 3.38 2.69 1.15
N LEU A 75 4.61 3.17 1.05
CA LEU A 75 4.98 4.54 0.75
C LEU A 75 5.76 4.60 -0.56
N ILE A 76 5.34 5.47 -1.47
CA ILE A 76 6.06 5.79 -2.70
C ILE A 76 6.79 7.12 -2.52
N VAL A 77 8.11 7.07 -2.61
CA VAL A 77 8.99 8.25 -2.62
C VAL A 77 9.50 8.45 -4.05
N PRO A 78 9.05 9.48 -4.77
CA PRO A 78 9.52 9.74 -6.11
C PRO A 78 10.97 10.24 -6.12
N THR A 79 11.71 9.87 -7.16
CA THR A 79 13.10 10.32 -7.37
C THR A 79 13.23 11.41 -8.44
N GLY A 80 12.16 11.67 -9.20
CA GLY A 80 12.06 12.77 -10.15
C GLY A 80 11.70 14.10 -9.50
N SER A 81 11.88 15.21 -10.22
CA SER A 81 11.47 16.54 -9.78
C SER A 81 9.96 16.75 -9.97
N GLY A 82 9.26 17.23 -8.95
CA GLY A 82 7.86 17.70 -9.05
C GLY A 82 6.84 16.76 -8.41
N ASP A 83 7.20 15.51 -8.18
CA ASP A 83 6.31 14.53 -7.56
C ASP A 83 6.39 14.58 -6.03
N SER A 84 5.26 14.29 -5.38
CA SER A 84 5.16 14.23 -3.92
C SER A 84 5.17 12.79 -3.43
N VAL A 85 5.64 12.62 -2.20
CA VAL A 85 5.52 11.34 -1.49
C VAL A 85 4.05 10.93 -1.40
N GLY A 86 3.74 9.70 -1.81
CA GLY A 86 2.38 9.16 -1.86
C GLY A 86 2.23 7.89 -1.03
N ILE A 87 1.03 7.66 -0.49
CA ILE A 87 0.66 6.37 0.10
C ILE A 87 0.09 5.51 -1.01
N ASP A 88 0.63 4.31 -1.17
CA ASP A 88 0.12 3.34 -2.15
C ASP A 88 -0.96 2.47 -1.51
N ASP A 89 -0.57 1.60 -0.58
CA ASP A 89 -1.44 0.79 0.27
C ASP A 89 -1.42 1.29 1.73
N ALA A 90 -2.57 1.29 2.39
CA ALA A 90 -2.70 1.48 3.84
C ALA A 90 -3.98 0.82 4.33
N TRP A 91 -3.90 -0.46 4.72
CA TRP A 91 -5.07 -1.25 5.07
C TRP A 91 -4.81 -2.27 6.17
N ILE A 92 -5.91 -2.68 6.81
CA ILE A 92 -5.98 -3.82 7.71
C ILE A 92 -7.05 -4.78 7.19
N GLN A 93 -6.79 -6.07 7.26
CA GLN A 93 -7.68 -7.14 6.79
C GLN A 93 -7.92 -8.13 7.92
N PHE A 94 -9.19 -8.49 8.10
CA PHE A 94 -9.63 -9.50 9.06
C PHE A 94 -10.48 -10.52 8.31
N GLY A 95 -10.32 -11.81 8.59
CA GLY A 95 -11.12 -12.80 7.90
C GLY A 95 -10.82 -14.23 8.29
N ASN A 96 -11.38 -15.14 7.51
CA ASN A 96 -11.13 -16.58 7.56
C ASN A 96 -11.26 -17.22 6.17
N SER A 97 -11.34 -18.55 6.12
CA SER A 97 -11.46 -19.31 4.87
C SER A 97 -12.74 -19.07 4.08
N ALA A 98 -13.81 -18.56 4.71
CA ALA A 98 -15.10 -18.33 4.07
C ALA A 98 -15.30 -16.88 3.61
N ALA A 99 -14.81 -15.90 4.36
CA ALA A 99 -14.94 -14.49 4.04
C ALA A 99 -13.86 -13.65 4.72
N ASP A 100 -13.55 -12.50 4.12
CA ASP A 100 -12.69 -11.49 4.71
C ASP A 100 -13.20 -10.07 4.44
N LEU A 101 -12.75 -9.14 5.28
CA LEU A 101 -13.02 -7.72 5.19
C LEU A 101 -11.69 -6.97 5.24
N LYS A 102 -11.40 -6.21 4.18
CA LYS A 102 -10.27 -5.29 4.09
C LYS A 102 -10.76 -3.85 4.24
N ILE A 103 -10.15 -3.11 5.16
CA ILE A 103 -10.51 -1.73 5.47
C ILE A 103 -9.28 -0.85 5.28
N GLY A 104 -9.44 0.24 4.53
CA GLY A 104 -8.39 1.23 4.27
C GLY A 104 -8.14 1.44 2.77
N ARG A 105 -7.09 2.19 2.47
CA ARG A 105 -6.65 2.43 1.09
C ARG A 105 -6.00 1.15 0.57
N HIS A 106 -6.53 0.62 -0.52
CA HIS A 106 -5.94 -0.49 -1.25
C HIS A 106 -6.38 -0.44 -2.71
N GLU A 107 -5.56 -0.96 -3.60
CA GLU A 107 -5.99 -1.19 -4.98
C GLU A 107 -6.86 -2.45 -5.04
N ALA A 108 -8.16 -2.27 -5.27
CA ALA A 108 -9.12 -3.37 -5.31
C ALA A 108 -9.12 -4.12 -6.65
N ALA A 109 -9.20 -3.36 -7.74
CA ALA A 109 -9.12 -3.85 -9.11
C ALA A 109 -8.80 -2.68 -10.04
N ASP A 110 -8.00 -2.94 -11.07
CA ASP A 110 -7.86 -2.00 -12.19
C ASP A 110 -9.15 -2.05 -13.02
N LEU A 111 -9.96 -0.99 -12.91
CA LEU A 111 -11.21 -0.85 -13.66
C LEU A 111 -10.97 -0.39 -15.11
N PHE A 112 -9.75 0.05 -15.43
CA PHE A 112 -9.39 0.59 -16.73
C PHE A 112 -8.03 0.05 -17.20
N PRO A 113 -7.92 -1.29 -17.43
CA PRO A 113 -6.68 -1.87 -17.91
C PRO A 113 -6.32 -1.27 -19.26
N LEU A 114 -5.13 -0.67 -19.32
CA LEU A 114 -4.63 -0.07 -20.53
C LEU A 114 -4.40 -1.15 -21.59
N GLY A 115 -4.71 -0.81 -22.85
CA GLY A 115 -4.37 -1.65 -23.98
C GLY A 115 -2.85 -1.84 -24.07
N LYS A 116 -2.41 -2.98 -24.61
CA LYS A 116 -0.98 -3.33 -24.74
C LYS A 116 -0.17 -2.34 -25.60
N ASP A 117 -0.84 -1.46 -26.35
CA ASP A 117 -0.24 -0.47 -27.24
C ASP A 117 -0.73 0.95 -26.90
N VAL A 118 -0.69 1.29 -25.60
CA VAL A 118 -0.98 2.63 -25.11
C VAL A 118 0.25 3.17 -24.39
N VAL A 119 0.80 4.28 -24.90
CA VAL A 119 1.75 5.10 -24.15
C VAL A 119 0.93 6.05 -23.28
N VAL A 120 0.89 5.77 -21.98
CA VAL A 120 0.31 6.71 -21.00
C VAL A 120 1.43 7.58 -20.46
N GLU A 121 1.31 8.87 -20.70
CA GLU A 121 2.09 9.85 -19.97
C GLU A 121 1.48 9.94 -18.56
N ALA A 122 2.28 9.72 -17.52
CA ALA A 122 1.84 9.97 -16.16
C ALA A 122 1.42 11.43 -16.06
N ALA A 123 0.11 11.69 -16.01
CA ALA A 123 -0.44 13.02 -15.81
C ALA A 123 -0.34 13.36 -14.31
N GLY A 124 0.90 13.54 -13.83
CA GLY A 124 1.21 14.16 -12.55
C GLY A 124 1.33 15.67 -12.74
N SER A 125 0.17 16.34 -12.70
CA SER A 125 -0.15 17.75 -12.41
C SER A 125 0.82 18.90 -12.80
N VAL A 126 0.18 19.90 -13.42
CA VAL A 126 0.49 21.34 -13.47
C VAL A 126 1.06 21.90 -12.16
#